data_AF-A0A956ZF34-F1
#
_entry.id   AF-A0A956ZF34-F1
#
_cell.length_a   1.000
_cell.length_b   1.000
_cell.length_c   1.000
_cell.angle_alpha   90.00
_cell.angle_beta   90.00
_cell.angle_gamma   90.00
#
_symmetry.space_group_name_H-M   'P 1'
#
loop_
_entity.id
_entity.type
_entity.pdbx_description
1 polymer ?
#
loop_
_entity_poly.entity_id
_entity_poly.type
_entity_poly.pdbx_seq_one_letter_code
_entity_poly.pdbx_strand_id
1 'polypeptide(L)'
;VRLVIGIYNEPEKIALTDKVEMKKLLVRYAGMLLDQGVYVEIATHDQSCIESFMQDVILPKGIEKNRFEFQFLHGVPRDDLQKKLHDHGMLVRKYLPFGKANVAGAYCRRRLKENPNMISYGIKNLFRLQ
;
A
#
# COMPACT_ATOMS: atom_id res chain seq x y z
N VAL A 1 -0.75 8.45 -10.20
CA VAL A 1 -0.09 7.17 -10.55
C VAL A 1 -0.02 6.34 -9.30
N ARG A 2 -0.60 5.14 -9.31
CA ARG A 2 -0.59 4.24 -8.16
C ARG A 2 0.61 3.31 -8.19
N LEU A 3 1.48 3.45 -7.20
CA LEU A 3 2.60 2.55 -6.97
C LEU A 3 2.19 1.44 -5.99
N VAL A 4 2.45 0.20 -6.42
CA VAL A 4 2.27 -1.03 -5.64
C VAL A 4 3.49 -1.92 -5.84
N ILE A 5 3.75 -2.81 -4.88
CA ILE A 5 4.74 -3.88 -5.05
C ILE A 5 4.26 -4.95 -6.06
N GLY A 6 2.94 -5.19 -6.11
CA GLY A 6 2.33 -6.27 -6.87
C GLY A 6 1.86 -7.42 -6.00
N ILE A 7 0.90 -8.19 -6.52
CA ILE A 7 0.24 -9.29 -5.78
C ILE A 7 0.54 -10.67 -6.35
N TYR A 8 1.09 -10.75 -7.57
CA TYR A 8 1.34 -12.02 -8.25
C TYR A 8 2.75 -12.52 -7.90
N ASN A 9 2.87 -13.83 -7.72
CA ASN A 9 4.15 -14.49 -7.47
C ASN A 9 4.80 -14.87 -8.80
N GLU A 10 5.33 -13.87 -9.50
CA GLU A 10 6.01 -14.04 -10.78
C GLU A 10 7.41 -14.67 -10.60
N PRO A 11 7.91 -15.43 -11.59
CA PRO A 11 9.23 -16.05 -11.49
C PRO A 11 10.36 -15.02 -11.62
N GLU A 12 11.50 -15.29 -10.96
CA GLU A 12 12.66 -14.39 -10.86
C GLU A 12 13.22 -13.92 -12.21
N LYS A 13 13.03 -14.73 -13.26
CA LYS A 13 13.42 -14.39 -14.63
C LYS A 13 12.72 -13.14 -15.20
N ILE A 14 11.56 -12.74 -14.67
CA ILE A 14 10.78 -11.59 -15.16
C ILE A 14 10.36 -10.60 -14.07
N ALA A 15 10.60 -10.92 -12.80
CA ALA A 15 10.25 -10.07 -11.68
C ALA A 15 11.29 -10.18 -10.57
N LEU A 16 11.57 -9.05 -9.91
CA LEU A 16 12.24 -9.08 -8.61
C LEU A 16 11.37 -9.90 -7.64
N THR A 17 11.99 -10.67 -6.74
CA THR A 17 11.27 -11.46 -5.71
C THR A 17 11.60 -10.98 -4.28
N ASP A 18 12.72 -10.30 -4.08
CA ASP A 18 13.12 -9.74 -2.79
C ASP A 18 12.18 -8.59 -2.36
N LYS A 19 11.38 -8.86 -1.32
CA LYS A 19 10.42 -7.90 -0.76
C LYS A 19 11.06 -6.67 -0.15
N VAL A 20 12.27 -6.77 0.40
CA VAL A 20 12.99 -5.63 0.97
C VAL A 20 13.40 -4.70 -0.16
N GLU A 21 13.99 -5.25 -1.21
CA GLU A 21 14.42 -4.47 -2.37
C GLU A 21 13.22 -3.86 -3.12
N MET A 22 12.12 -4.59 -3.28
CA MET A 22 10.87 -4.04 -3.85
C MET A 22 10.38 -2.79 -3.10
N LYS A 23 10.43 -2.79 -1.77
CA LYS A 23 10.01 -1.63 -0.95
C LYS A 23 10.92 -0.43 -1.15
N LYS A 24 12.24 -0.65 -1.22
CA LYS A 24 13.21 0.41 -1.51
C LYS A 24 12.96 1.01 -2.90
N LEU A 25 12.72 0.15 -3.90
CA LEU A 25 12.39 0.60 -5.26
C LEU A 25 11.06 1.35 -5.31
N LEU A 26 10.05 0.94 -4.55
CA LEU A 26 8.78 1.67 -4.45
C LEU A 26 8.99 3.10 -3.95
N VAL A 27 9.79 3.29 -2.88
CA VAL A 27 10.14 4.63 -2.36
C VAL A 27 10.94 5.43 -3.38
N ARG A 28 11.97 4.83 -3.98
CA ARG A 28 12.81 5.47 -5.00
C ARG A 28 11.99 5.93 -6.19
N TYR A 29 11.14 5.08 -6.75
CA TYR A 29 10.31 5.40 -7.91
C TYR A 29 9.22 6.41 -7.58
N ALA A 30 8.67 6.40 -6.35
CA ALA A 30 7.78 7.45 -5.88
C ALA A 30 8.49 8.82 -5.92
N GLY A 31 9.73 8.89 -5.43
CA GLY A 31 10.55 10.10 -5.50
C GLY A 31 10.80 10.57 -6.93
N MET A 32 11.16 9.66 -7.84
CA MET A 32 11.38 10.00 -9.25
C MET A 32 10.11 10.54 -9.92
N LEU A 33 8.95 9.95 -9.64
CA LEU A 33 7.67 10.44 -10.18
C LEU A 33 7.33 11.84 -9.66
N LEU A 34 7.55 12.10 -8.37
CA LEU A 34 7.33 13.42 -7.77
C LEU A 34 8.24 14.50 -8.38
N ASP A 35 9.51 14.16 -8.65
CA ASP A 35 10.47 15.05 -9.31
C ASP A 35 9.99 15.45 -10.72
N GLN A 36 9.21 14.59 -11.37
CA GLN A 36 8.60 14.85 -12.69
C GLN A 36 7.22 15.52 -12.60
N GLY A 37 6.81 16.02 -11.43
CA GLY A 37 5.52 16.69 -11.28
C GLY A 37 4.32 15.74 -11.10
N VAL A 38 4.53 14.42 -11.13
CA VAL A 38 3.43 13.44 -11.10
C VAL A 38 2.82 13.35 -9.71
N TYR A 39 1.49 13.23 -9.64
CA TYR A 39 0.79 12.89 -8.40
C TYR A 39 0.93 11.40 -8.10
N VAL A 40 1.42 11.06 -6.89
CA VAL A 40 1.76 9.67 -6.53
C VAL A 40 0.80 9.12 -5.47
N GLU A 41 0.19 7.98 -5.77
CA GLU A 41 -0.63 7.23 -4.82
C GLU A 41 0.17 6.02 -4.31
N ILE A 42 0.50 6.00 -3.03
CA ILE A 42 1.41 5.02 -2.44
C ILE A 42 0.56 3.96 -1.74
N ALA A 43 0.42 2.82 -2.40
CA ALA A 43 -0.43 1.74 -1.93
C ALA A 43 0.39 0.67 -1.18
N THR A 44 0.54 0.86 0.14
CA THR A 44 1.28 -0.05 1.02
C THR A 44 0.68 -0.07 2.43
N HIS A 45 0.78 -1.21 3.11
CA HIS A 45 0.41 -1.39 4.53
C HIS A 45 1.62 -1.41 5.47
N ASP A 46 2.81 -1.24 4.90
CA ASP A 46 4.08 -1.36 5.60
C ASP A 46 4.49 -0.01 6.22
N GLN A 47 4.54 0.03 7.56
CA GLN A 47 4.88 1.21 8.35
C GLN A 47 6.25 1.77 7.95
N SER A 48 7.27 0.89 7.88
CA SER A 48 8.64 1.29 7.57
C SER A 48 8.78 1.88 6.17
N CYS A 49 8.06 1.33 5.19
CA CYS A 49 8.02 1.87 3.83
C CYS A 49 7.41 3.28 3.78
N ILE A 50 6.34 3.52 4.55
CA ILE A 50 5.74 4.86 4.68
C ILE A 50 6.71 5.82 5.37
N GLU A 51 7.39 5.39 6.44
CA GLU A 51 8.37 6.19 7.15
C GLU A 51 9.58 6.55 6.27
N SER A 52 10.15 5.58 5.55
CA SER A 52 11.21 5.81 4.57
C SER A 52 10.76 6.78 3.48
N PHE A 53 9.54 6.64 2.96
CA PHE A 53 9.03 7.60 1.98
C PHE A 53 8.96 9.03 2.54
N MET A 54 8.50 9.20 3.79
CA MET A 54 8.46 10.50 4.43
C MET A 54 9.87 11.08 4.65
N GLN A 55 10.78 10.28 5.18
CA GLN A 55 12.14 10.70 5.55
C GLN A 55 13.05 10.92 4.34
N ASP A 56 12.99 10.04 3.35
CA ASP A 56 13.95 10.00 2.24
C ASP A 56 13.47 10.80 1.02
N VAL A 57 12.16 11.05 0.90
CA VAL A 57 11.57 11.72 -0.26
C VAL A 57 10.86 13.01 0.11
N ILE A 58 9.91 12.98 1.04
CA ILE A 58 9.04 14.13 1.29
C ILE A 58 9.75 15.26 2.03
N LEU A 59 10.37 14.96 3.17
CA LEU A 59 11.02 15.96 4.02
C LEU A 59 12.21 16.66 3.33
N PRO A 60 13.16 15.94 2.67
CA PRO A 60 14.33 16.58 2.07
C PRO A 60 13.99 17.49 0.89
N LYS A 61 12.90 17.18 0.18
CA LYS A 61 12.47 17.89 -1.04
C LYS A 61 11.38 18.93 -0.77
N GLY A 62 10.86 19.01 0.45
CA GLY A 62 9.76 19.92 0.80
C GLY A 62 8.50 19.67 -0.04
N ILE A 63 8.18 18.40 -0.32
CA ILE A 63 7.02 18.07 -1.17
C ILE A 63 5.72 18.36 -0.43
N GLU A 64 4.86 19.17 -1.07
CA GLU A 64 3.53 19.49 -0.56
C GLU A 64 2.64 18.25 -0.42
N LYS A 65 1.86 18.20 0.66
CA LYS A 65 0.99 17.05 1.00
C LYS A 65 -0.11 16.79 -0.03
N ASN A 66 -0.42 17.76 -0.89
CA ASN A 66 -1.39 17.62 -1.99
C ASN A 66 -0.79 16.98 -3.26
N ARG A 67 0.48 16.54 -3.22
CA ARG A 67 1.16 15.87 -4.34
C ARG A 67 1.18 14.35 -4.23
N PHE A 68 0.74 13.81 -3.09
CA PHE A 68 0.70 12.38 -2.86
C PHE A 68 -0.46 11.97 -1.92
N GLU A 69 -0.74 10.67 -1.87
CA GLU A 69 -1.65 10.08 -0.90
C GLU A 69 -1.20 8.67 -0.52
N PHE A 70 -1.64 8.20 0.65
CA PHE A 70 -1.46 6.82 1.07
C PHE A 70 -2.73 6.01 0.84
N GLN A 71 -2.56 4.78 0.34
CA GLN A 71 -3.68 3.91 0.06
C GLN A 71 -3.57 2.56 0.78
N PHE A 72 -4.69 2.16 1.37
CA PHE A 72 -4.81 0.90 2.11
C PHE A 72 -5.96 0.06 1.54
N LEU A 73 -5.84 -1.25 1.61
CA LEU A 73 -6.99 -2.13 1.37
C LEU A 73 -7.97 -2.03 2.55
N HIS A 74 -9.26 -1.90 2.25
CA HIS A 74 -10.30 -2.03 3.26
C HIS A 74 -10.26 -3.41 3.92
N GLY A 75 -10.38 -3.46 5.24
CA GLY A 75 -10.37 -4.69 6.03
C GLY A 75 -9.00 -5.21 6.48
N VAL A 76 -7.90 -4.52 6.13
CA VAL A 76 -6.56 -4.82 6.70
C VAL A 76 -6.36 -3.97 7.96
N PRO A 77 -5.99 -4.55 9.11
CA PRO A 77 -5.92 -3.85 10.40
C PRO A 77 -4.73 -2.88 10.44
N ARG A 78 -5.00 -1.64 10.05
CA ARG A 78 -4.04 -0.53 10.01
C ARG A 78 -4.69 0.80 10.41
N ASP A 79 -5.77 0.76 11.19
CA ASP A 79 -6.55 1.95 11.51
C ASP A 79 -5.73 2.97 12.31
N ASP A 80 -4.87 2.55 13.25
CA ASP A 80 -4.02 3.47 14.02
C ASP A 80 -3.01 4.22 13.12
N LEU A 81 -2.40 3.50 12.19
CA LEU A 81 -1.50 4.10 11.19
C LEU A 81 -2.27 5.06 10.28
N GLN A 82 -3.42 4.65 9.76
CA GLN A 82 -4.25 5.51 8.92
C GLN A 82 -4.70 6.77 9.65
N LYS A 83 -5.09 6.64 10.92
CA LYS A 83 -5.46 7.76 11.78
C LYS A 83 -4.25 8.68 11.98
N LYS A 84 -3.09 8.13 12.33
CA LYS A 84 -1.85 8.91 12.48
C LYS A 84 -1.55 9.70 11.21
N LEU A 85 -1.62 9.08 10.03
CA LEU A 85 -1.36 9.77 8.76
C LEU A 85 -2.37 10.91 8.52
N HIS A 86 -3.65 10.64 8.75
CA HIS A 86 -4.72 11.63 8.62
C HIS A 86 -4.55 12.81 9.59
N ASP A 87 -4.23 12.54 10.85
CA ASP A 87 -3.99 13.56 11.88
C ASP A 87 -2.79 14.47 11.51
N HIS A 88 -1.83 13.95 10.74
CA HIS A 88 -0.72 14.74 10.18
C HIS A 88 -1.08 15.47 8.88
N GLY A 89 -2.35 15.50 8.49
CA GLY A 89 -2.86 16.22 7.31
C GLY A 89 -2.52 15.55 5.98
N MET A 90 -2.21 14.25 5.98
CA MET A 90 -1.96 13.49 4.75
C MET A 90 -3.25 12.81 4.27
N LEU A 91 -3.44 12.79 2.95
CA LEU A 91 -4.61 12.13 2.37
C LEU A 91 -4.47 10.61 2.48
N VAL A 92 -5.49 9.97 3.02
CA VAL A 92 -5.58 8.50 3.17
C VAL A 92 -6.80 7.99 2.44
N ARG A 93 -6.62 7.02 1.53
CA ARG A 93 -7.70 6.40 0.76
C ARG A 93 -7.79 4.90 1.04
N LYS A 94 -9.01 4.38 1.19
CA LYS A 94 -9.27 2.94 1.29
C LYS A 94 -9.73 2.38 -0.07
N TYR A 95 -9.07 1.33 -0.54
CA TYR A 95 -9.52 0.52 -1.67
C TYR A 95 -10.62 -0.43 -1.19
N LEU A 96 -11.85 -0.14 -1.61
CA LEU A 96 -13.06 -0.89 -1.25
C LEU A 96 -13.58 -1.67 -2.47
N PRO A 97 -13.30 -2.97 -2.58
CA PRO A 97 -13.98 -3.81 -3.55
C PRO A 97 -15.45 -4.00 -3.10
N PHE A 98 -16.40 -3.80 -4.03
CA PHE A 98 -17.82 -4.01 -3.78
C PHE A 98 -18.46 -4.77 -4.95
N GLY A 99 -19.53 -5.53 -4.69
CA GLY A 99 -20.23 -6.29 -5.72
C GLY A 99 -21.17 -7.36 -5.16
N LYS A 100 -21.97 -7.97 -6.05
CA LYS A 100 -22.86 -9.09 -5.68
C LYS A 100 -22.03 -10.30 -5.22
N ALA A 101 -22.57 -11.08 -4.28
CA ALA A 101 -21.84 -12.17 -3.61
C ALA A 101 -21.18 -13.18 -4.57
N ASN A 102 -21.84 -13.52 -5.67
CA ASN A 102 -21.32 -14.42 -6.70
C ASN A 102 -20.05 -13.90 -7.39
N VAL A 103 -19.95 -12.58 -7.60
CA VAL A 103 -18.79 -11.91 -8.22
C VAL A 103 -17.70 -11.64 -7.17
N ALA A 104 -18.10 -11.15 -5.99
CA ALA A 104 -17.19 -10.87 -4.88
C ALA A 104 -16.48 -12.14 -4.40
N GLY A 105 -17.16 -13.29 -4.40
CA GLY A 105 -16.57 -14.57 -4.04
C GLY A 105 -15.37 -14.97 -4.90
N ALA A 106 -15.43 -14.75 -6.22
CA ALA A 106 -14.30 -15.02 -7.12
C ALA A 106 -13.11 -14.08 -6.84
N TYR A 107 -13.40 -12.79 -6.59
CA TYR A 107 -12.38 -11.81 -6.23
C TYR A 107 -11.68 -12.14 -4.90
N CYS A 108 -12.45 -12.49 -3.86
CA CYS A 108 -11.91 -12.86 -2.56
C CYS A 108 -11.06 -14.15 -2.64
N ARG A 109 -11.54 -15.17 -3.35
CA ARG A 109 -10.78 -16.42 -3.57
C ARG A 109 -9.44 -16.18 -4.25
N ARG A 110 -9.40 -15.32 -5.28
CA ARG A 110 -8.14 -14.95 -5.95
C ARG A 110 -7.18 -14.25 -4.99
N ARG A 111 -7.68 -13.29 -4.20
CA ARG A 111 -6.86 -12.58 -3.19
C ARG A 111 -6.30 -13.51 -2.12
N LEU A 112 -7.06 -14.52 -1.69
CA LEU A 112 -6.58 -15.54 -0.75
C LEU A 112 -5.50 -16.43 -1.38
N LYS A 113 -5.72 -16.89 -2.62
CA LYS A 113 -4.78 -17.79 -3.30
C LYS A 113 -3.42 -17.14 -3.56
N GLU A 114 -3.42 -15.89 -3.99
CA GLU A 114 -2.19 -15.17 -4.34
C GLU A 114 -1.42 -14.66 -3.10
N ASN A 115 -2.09 -14.49 -1.97
CA ASN A 115 -1.48 -14.02 -0.73
C ASN A 115 -2.09 -14.72 0.49
N PRO A 116 -1.57 -15.89 0.90
CA PRO A 116 -2.07 -16.65 2.05
C PRO A 116 -2.06 -15.84 3.36
N ASN A 117 -1.13 -14.89 3.49
CA ASN A 117 -1.06 -13.99 4.66
C ASN A 117 -2.26 -13.03 4.73
N MET A 118 -3.02 -12.82 3.65
CA MET A 118 -4.32 -12.11 3.72
C MET A 118 -5.31 -12.79 4.68
N ILE A 119 -5.22 -14.11 4.85
CA ILE A 119 -6.06 -14.85 5.79
C ILE A 119 -5.72 -14.44 7.23
N SER A 120 -4.43 -14.31 7.56
CA SER A 120 -4.01 -13.89 8.91
C SER A 120 -4.40 -12.42 9.19
N TYR A 121 -4.31 -11.53 8.19
CA TYR A 121 -4.83 -10.16 8.31
C TYR A 121 -6.35 -10.13 8.50
N GLY A 122 -7.09 -10.98 7.78
CA GLY A 122 -8.55 -11.09 7.90
C GLY A 122 -8.98 -11.63 9.28
N ILE A 123 -8.28 -12.64 9.80
CA ILE A 123 -8.51 -13.20 11.14
C ILE A 123 -8.22 -12.14 12.21
N LYS A 124 -7.08 -11.44 12.14
CA LYS A 124 -6.75 -10.36 13.07
C LYS A 124 -7.80 -9.25 13.08
N ASN A 125 -8.31 -8.88 11.90
CA ASN A 125 -9.38 -7.89 11.78
C ASN A 125 -10.71 -8.38 12.37
N LEU A 126 -11.09 -9.64 12.15
CA LEU A 126 -12.31 -10.23 12.71
C LEU A 126 -12.30 -10.25 14.25
N PHE A 127 -11.11 -10.44 14.84
CA PHE A 127 -10.91 -10.43 16.29
C PHE A 127 -10.48 -9.07 16.86
N ARG A 128 -10.47 -7.98 16.05
CA ARG A 128 -9.96 -6.65 16.45
C ARG A 128 -8.58 -6.68 17.12
N LEU A 129 -7.73 -7.64 16.76
CA LEU A 129 -6.36 -7.72 17.23
C LEU A 129 -5.53 -6.76 16.35
N GLN A 130 -5.34 -5.53 16.84
CA GLN A 130 -4.57 -4.47 16.17
C GLN A 130 -3.07 -4.83 16.07
#